data_AF-A0A4S0QXM5-F1
#
_entry.id   AF-A0A4S0QXM5-F1
#
_cell.length_a   1.000
_cell.length_b   1.000
_cell.length_c   1.000
_cell.angle_alpha   90.00
_cell.angle_beta   90.00
_cell.angle_gamma   90.00
#
_symmetry.space_group_name_H-M   'P 1'
#
loop_
_entity.id
_entity.type
_entity.pdbx_description
1 polymer ?
#
loop_
_entity_poly.entity_id
_entity_poly.type
_entity_poly.pdbx_seq_one_letter_code
_entity_poly.pdbx_strand_id
1 'polypeptide(L)'
;ANLVAEPLIVDHLRLIKSQREVDYLRGAARSVDAGMRVGLDAIKCGVSERELAVAVYSELTRACTQVPDGCQITSGDRTNLIHGWSTDRRLERGDPVYFELNGIHKGYWARLMRTAVV
;
A
#
# COMPACT_ATOMS: atom_id res chain seq x y z
N ALA A 1 21.50 -0.98 -40.48
CA ALA A 1 20.41 -0.37 -39.69
C ALA A 1 21.06 0.53 -38.64
N ASN A 2 20.59 1.76 -38.49
CA ASN A 2 21.09 2.68 -37.46
C ASN A 2 20.18 2.57 -36.23
N LEU A 3 20.76 2.22 -35.09
CA LEU A 3 20.05 2.23 -33.81
C LEU A 3 20.09 3.65 -33.25
N VAL A 4 18.95 4.15 -32.81
CA VAL A 4 18.82 5.48 -32.19
C VAL A 4 18.19 5.30 -30.82
N ALA A 5 18.76 5.96 -29.81
CA ALA A 5 18.18 5.98 -28.48
C ALA A 5 17.00 6.95 -28.46
N GLU A 6 15.84 6.46 -28.05
CA GLU A 6 14.69 7.29 -27.72
C GLU A 6 14.17 6.84 -26.34
N PRO A 7 14.70 7.41 -25.26
CA PRO A 7 14.48 6.89 -23.91
C PRO A 7 13.05 7.10 -23.40
N LEU A 8 12.28 8.05 -23.98
CA LEU A 8 10.98 8.46 -23.46
C LEU A 8 9.79 7.95 -24.28
N ILE A 9 10.02 7.22 -25.38
CA ILE A 9 8.93 6.73 -26.25
C ILE A 9 7.91 5.90 -25.46
N VAL A 10 8.38 5.03 -24.58
CA VAL A 10 7.50 4.18 -23.76
C VAL A 10 6.76 4.99 -22.70
N ASP A 11 7.39 5.99 -22.10
CA ASP A 11 6.81 6.81 -21.05
C ASP A 11 5.65 7.67 -21.58
N HIS A 12 5.84 8.31 -22.75
CA HIS A 12 4.77 9.06 -23.41
C HIS A 12 3.58 8.18 -23.78
N LEU A 13 3.83 6.96 -24.29
CA LEU A 13 2.76 6.01 -24.63
C LEU A 13 1.98 5.52 -23.41
N ARG A 14 2.61 5.47 -22.23
CA ARG A 14 1.99 5.01 -20.99
C ARG A 14 1.31 6.13 -20.19
N LEU A 15 1.46 7.40 -20.57
CA LEU A 15 0.92 8.51 -19.80
C LEU A 15 -0.62 8.50 -19.75
N ILE A 16 -1.26 8.32 -20.91
CA ILE A 16 -2.72 8.28 -21.03
C ILE A 16 -3.20 6.84 -21.02
N LYS A 17 -4.05 6.52 -20.05
CA LYS A 17 -4.54 5.16 -19.84
C LYS A 17 -5.73 4.85 -20.73
N SER A 18 -5.67 3.70 -21.39
CA SER A 18 -6.86 3.10 -22.01
C SER A 18 -7.88 2.70 -20.95
N GLN A 19 -9.14 2.52 -21.36
CA GLN A 19 -10.19 2.09 -20.43
C GLN A 19 -9.84 0.78 -19.72
N ARG A 20 -9.19 -0.15 -20.41
CA ARG A 20 -8.73 -1.42 -19.86
C ARG A 20 -7.68 -1.25 -18.76
N GLU A 21 -6.73 -0.34 -18.96
CA GLU A 21 -5.72 -0.02 -17.94
C GLU A 21 -6.36 0.65 -16.72
N VAL A 22 -7.34 1.53 -16.93
CA VAL A 22 -8.12 2.12 -15.85
C VAL A 22 -8.86 1.05 -15.05
N ASP A 23 -9.42 0.03 -15.71
CA ASP A 23 -10.08 -1.08 -15.02
C ASP A 23 -9.10 -1.92 -14.21
N TYR A 24 -7.86 -2.09 -14.67
CA TYR A 24 -6.79 -2.72 -13.89
C TYR A 24 -6.36 -1.86 -12.69
N LEU A 25 -6.23 -0.54 -12.86
CA LEU A 25 -5.99 0.39 -11.74
C LEU A 25 -7.09 0.32 -10.68
N ARG A 26 -8.36 0.25 -11.11
CA ARG A 26 -9.50 0.03 -10.20
C ARG A 26 -9.43 -1.33 -9.50
N GLY A 27 -8.96 -2.37 -10.20
CA GLY A 27 -8.68 -3.67 -9.60
C GLY A 27 -7.66 -3.59 -8.48
N ALA A 28 -6.54 -2.92 -8.73
CA ALA A 28 -5.50 -2.70 -7.73
C ALA A 28 -6.02 -1.85 -6.55
N ALA A 29 -6.85 -0.84 -6.82
CA ALA A 29 -7.48 -0.02 -5.80
C ALA A 29 -8.38 -0.84 -4.86
N ARG A 30 -9.21 -1.74 -5.40
CA ARG A 30 -10.03 -2.64 -4.57
C ARG A 30 -9.19 -3.55 -3.67
N SER A 31 -8.04 -4.04 -4.15
CA SER A 31 -7.15 -4.85 -3.33
C SER A 31 -6.57 -4.04 -2.16
N VAL A 32 -6.13 -2.79 -2.40
CA VAL A 32 -5.60 -1.93 -1.32
C VAL A 32 -6.68 -1.52 -0.34
N ASP A 33 -7.93 -1.29 -0.80
CA ASP A 33 -9.07 -1.00 0.06
C ASP A 33 -9.37 -2.18 1.01
N ALA A 34 -9.25 -3.42 0.54
CA ALA A 34 -9.43 -4.61 1.38
C ALA A 34 -8.36 -4.68 2.49
N GLY A 35 -7.09 -4.47 2.14
CA GLY A 35 -6.00 -4.41 3.12
C GLY A 35 -6.15 -3.28 4.12
N MET A 36 -6.56 -2.09 3.66
CA MET A 36 -6.82 -0.93 4.52
C MET A 36 -7.91 -1.23 5.54
N ARG A 37 -9.03 -1.85 5.11
CA ARG A 37 -10.12 -2.20 6.01
C ARG A 37 -9.67 -3.17 7.11
N VAL A 38 -8.93 -4.22 6.76
CA VAL A 38 -8.34 -5.14 7.75
C VAL A 38 -7.39 -4.41 8.70
N GLY A 39 -6.59 -3.46 8.18
CA GLY A 39 -5.70 -2.63 8.98
C GLY A 39 -6.47 -1.81 10.02
N LEU A 40 -7.51 -1.08 9.58
CA LEU A 40 -8.36 -0.27 10.45
C LEU A 40 -9.09 -1.11 11.51
N ASP A 41 -9.65 -2.26 11.13
CA ASP A 41 -10.36 -3.16 12.04
C ASP A 41 -9.42 -3.79 13.10
N ALA A 42 -8.13 -3.92 12.78
CA ALA A 42 -7.12 -4.48 13.67
C ALA A 42 -6.50 -3.47 14.64
N ILE A 43 -6.76 -2.16 14.47
CA ILE A 43 -6.26 -1.12 15.37
C ILE A 43 -6.87 -1.29 16.76
N LYS A 44 -6.02 -1.50 17.76
CA LYS A 44 -6.39 -1.49 19.18
C LYS A 44 -5.16 -1.31 20.05
N CYS A 45 -5.36 -0.74 21.25
CA CYS A 45 -4.30 -0.65 22.26
C CYS A 45 -3.64 -2.01 22.49
N GLY A 46 -2.30 -2.02 22.59
CA GLY A 46 -1.51 -3.20 22.85
C GLY A 46 -1.14 -4.02 21.62
N VAL A 47 -1.78 -3.86 20.46
CA VAL A 47 -1.30 -4.47 19.21
C VAL A 47 -0.01 -3.80 18.77
N SER A 48 0.95 -4.56 18.25
CA SER A 48 2.18 -4.02 17.68
C SER A 48 2.02 -3.60 16.21
N GLU A 49 2.86 -2.66 15.75
CA GLU A 49 2.95 -2.32 14.33
C GLU A 49 3.18 -3.58 13.46
N ARG A 50 3.99 -4.53 13.95
CA ARG A 50 4.24 -5.80 13.26
C ARG A 50 2.99 -6.69 13.16
N GLU A 51 2.20 -6.79 14.23
CA GLU A 51 0.95 -7.54 14.20
C GLU A 51 -0.07 -6.91 13.22
N LEU A 52 -0.14 -5.57 13.16
CA LEU A 52 -0.92 -4.88 12.13
C LEU A 52 -0.42 -5.22 10.72
N ALA A 53 0.91 -5.15 10.50
CA ALA A 53 1.49 -5.49 9.22
C ALA A 53 1.15 -6.93 8.81
N VAL A 54 1.27 -7.91 9.70
CA VAL A 54 0.90 -9.30 9.40
C VAL A 54 -0.56 -9.41 8.93
N ALA A 55 -1.50 -8.75 9.60
CA ALA A 55 -2.90 -8.76 9.20
C ALA A 55 -3.11 -8.15 7.81
N VAL A 56 -2.54 -6.97 7.57
CA VAL A 56 -2.68 -6.24 6.31
C VAL A 56 -2.01 -6.97 5.15
N TYR A 57 -0.76 -7.41 5.29
CA TYR A 57 -0.04 -8.14 4.25
C TYR A 57 -0.70 -9.48 3.92
N SER A 58 -1.25 -10.16 4.92
CA SER A 58 -1.98 -11.42 4.68
C SER A 58 -3.19 -11.17 3.78
N GLU A 59 -3.93 -10.08 4.02
CA GLU A 59 -5.08 -9.73 3.17
C GLU A 59 -4.66 -9.27 1.78
N LEU A 60 -3.66 -8.38 1.68
CA LEU A 60 -3.16 -7.91 0.40
C LEU A 60 -2.60 -9.06 -0.46
N THR A 61 -1.95 -10.04 0.16
CA THR A 61 -1.45 -11.25 -0.53
C THR A 61 -2.59 -12.07 -1.13
N ARG A 62 -3.77 -12.11 -0.50
CA ARG A 62 -4.96 -12.79 -1.04
C ARG A 62 -5.67 -11.96 -2.11
N ALA A 63 -5.79 -10.65 -1.87
CA ALA A 63 -6.59 -9.75 -2.69
C ALA A 63 -5.88 -9.29 -3.98
N CYS A 64 -4.54 -9.24 -3.97
CA CYS A 64 -3.76 -8.83 -5.13
C CYS A 64 -3.56 -9.99 -6.10
N THR A 65 -3.33 -9.67 -7.37
CA THR A 65 -2.95 -10.67 -8.39
C THR A 65 -1.47 -11.05 -8.34
N GLN A 66 -0.69 -10.30 -7.56
CA GLN A 66 0.76 -10.43 -7.38
C GLN A 66 1.07 -10.14 -5.92
N VAL A 67 2.17 -10.69 -5.40
CA VAL A 67 2.61 -10.43 -4.03
C VAL A 67 2.92 -8.94 -3.88
N PRO A 68 2.36 -8.24 -2.86
CA PRO A 68 2.65 -6.83 -2.61
C PRO A 68 4.12 -6.63 -2.24
N ASP A 69 4.72 -5.55 -2.76
CA ASP A 69 6.12 -5.16 -2.54
C ASP A 69 6.39 -4.66 -1.11
N GLY A 70 5.39 -4.07 -0.44
CA GLY A 70 5.58 -3.59 0.92
C GLY A 70 4.48 -2.65 1.39
N CYS A 71 4.22 -2.66 2.69
CA CYS A 71 3.37 -1.74 3.42
C CYS A 71 4.18 -1.13 4.56
N GLN A 72 4.05 0.18 4.73
CA GLN A 72 4.66 0.93 5.81
C GLN A 72 3.56 1.25 6.81
N ILE A 73 3.70 0.68 8.01
CA ILE A 73 2.78 0.90 9.12
C ILE A 73 3.60 1.37 10.32
N THR A 74 3.38 2.63 10.71
CA THR A 74 4.06 3.30 11.83
C THR A 74 3.04 3.95 12.76
N SER A 75 3.42 4.17 14.01
CA SER A 75 2.50 4.63 15.05
C SER A 75 3.15 5.61 16.05
N GLY A 76 2.32 6.46 16.67
CA GLY A 76 2.79 7.48 17.60
C GLY A 76 3.76 8.45 16.92
N ASP A 77 4.82 8.86 17.62
CA ASP A 77 5.85 9.75 17.08
C ASP A 77 6.57 9.20 15.83
N ARG A 78 6.49 7.89 15.59
CA ARG A 78 7.10 7.25 14.42
C ARG A 78 6.32 7.50 13.13
N THR A 79 5.12 8.07 13.18
CA THR A 79 4.43 8.53 11.96
C THR A 79 5.19 9.64 11.25
N ASN A 80 6.17 10.28 11.90
CA ASN A 80 7.12 11.21 11.28
C ASN A 80 8.13 10.52 10.33
N LEU A 81 8.22 9.18 10.35
CA LEU A 81 9.06 8.40 9.46
C LEU A 81 8.26 8.00 8.21
N ILE A 82 8.42 8.77 7.13
CA ILE A 82 7.66 8.61 5.87
C ILE A 82 7.74 7.18 5.32
N HIS A 83 8.90 6.51 5.41
CA HIS A 83 9.08 5.11 5.00
C HIS A 83 9.64 4.24 6.15
N GLY A 84 9.07 4.39 7.35
CA GLY A 84 9.46 3.57 8.50
C GLY A 84 8.98 2.12 8.38
N TRP A 85 9.85 1.17 8.70
CA TRP A 85 9.46 -0.24 8.85
C TRP A 85 8.67 -0.45 10.15
N SER A 86 7.70 -1.36 10.10
CA SER A 86 6.93 -1.79 11.26
C SER A 86 7.81 -2.49 12.30
N THR A 87 7.63 -2.12 13.57
CA THR A 87 8.42 -2.59 14.71
C THR A 87 7.56 -3.36 15.73
N ASP A 88 8.18 -3.77 16.84
CA ASP A 88 7.48 -4.31 18.01
C ASP A 88 6.83 -3.24 18.90
N ARG A 89 6.89 -1.95 18.50
CA ARG A 89 6.17 -0.89 19.22
C ARG A 89 4.69 -1.25 19.29
N ARG A 90 4.15 -1.22 20.51
CA ARG A 90 2.72 -1.43 20.78
C ARG A 90 1.97 -0.11 20.72
N LEU A 91 0.78 -0.17 20.17
CA LEU A 91 -0.15 0.95 20.05
C LEU A 91 -0.66 1.36 21.43
N GLU A 92 -0.69 2.66 21.68
CA GLU A 92 -1.24 3.29 22.87
C GLU A 92 -2.49 4.10 22.53
N ARG A 93 -3.37 4.35 23.51
CA ARG A 93 -4.58 5.14 23.31
C ARG A 93 -4.22 6.54 22.82
N GLY A 94 -4.87 6.99 21.75
CA GLY A 94 -4.61 8.32 21.17
C GLY A 94 -3.41 8.37 20.23
N ASP A 95 -2.68 7.27 20.02
CA ASP A 95 -1.64 7.22 18.99
C ASP A 95 -2.25 7.44 17.60
N PRO A 96 -1.66 8.29 16.74
CA PRO A 96 -1.88 8.19 15.32
C PRO A 96 -1.25 6.89 14.79
N VAL A 97 -1.89 6.26 13.82
CA VAL A 97 -1.38 5.10 13.07
C VAL A 97 -1.41 5.46 11.59
N TYR A 98 -0.24 5.54 10.98
CA TYR A 98 -0.07 5.80 9.55
C TYR A 98 0.02 4.49 8.79
N PHE A 99 -0.76 4.38 7.72
CA PHE A 99 -0.74 3.29 6.78
C PHE A 99 -0.35 3.83 5.42
N GLU A 100 0.67 3.23 4.80
CA GLU A 100 0.97 3.34 3.39
C GLU A 100 0.93 1.94 2.79
N LEU A 101 -0.08 1.69 1.97
CA LEU A 101 -0.36 0.38 1.42
C LEU A 101 -0.34 0.43 -0.10
N ASN A 102 0.00 -0.69 -0.73
CA ASN A 102 -0.09 -0.87 -2.17
C ASN A 102 -0.92 -2.11 -2.55
N GLY A 103 -1.68 -1.99 -3.63
CA GLY A 103 -2.38 -3.08 -4.28
C GLY A 103 -1.84 -3.29 -5.68
N ILE A 104 -1.82 -4.55 -6.16
CA ILE A 104 -1.32 -4.89 -7.50
C ILE A 104 -2.33 -5.76 -8.25
N HIS A 105 -2.76 -5.31 -9.43
CA HIS A 105 -3.68 -6.02 -10.30
C HIS A 105 -3.18 -6.03 -11.76
N LYS A 106 -2.80 -7.21 -12.27
CA LYS A 106 -2.31 -7.41 -13.65
C LYS A 106 -1.17 -6.45 -14.02
N GLY A 107 -0.22 -6.22 -13.11
CA GLY A 107 0.91 -5.31 -13.31
C GLY A 107 0.59 -3.82 -13.11
N TYR A 108 -0.65 -3.45 -12.83
CA TYR A 108 -1.06 -2.09 -12.45
C TYR A 108 -1.11 -1.96 -10.93
N TRP A 109 -0.73 -0.77 -10.46
CA TRP A 109 -0.56 -0.49 -9.03
C TRP A 109 -1.56 0.57 -8.58
N ALA A 110 -2.02 0.42 -7.35
CA ALA A 110 -2.69 1.49 -6.62
C ALA A 110 -2.00 1.65 -5.28
N ARG A 111 -1.87 2.90 -4.82
CA ARG A 111 -1.29 3.22 -3.52
C ARG A 111 -2.29 4.06 -2.74
N LEU A 112 -2.44 3.75 -1.47
CA LEU A 112 -3.36 4.41 -0.56
C LEU A 112 -2.64 4.70 0.76
N MET A 113 -2.63 5.98 1.14
CA MET A 113 -2.14 6.42 2.45
C MET A 113 -3.29 6.93 3.29
N ARG A 114 -3.38 6.49 4.54
CA ARG A 114 -4.36 6.98 5.52
C ARG A 114 -3.75 7.00 6.91
N THR A 115 -4.29 7.87 7.75
CA THR A 115 -3.99 7.90 9.19
C THR A 115 -5.28 7.66 9.95
N ALA A 116 -5.20 6.83 10.99
CA ALA A 116 -6.26 6.61 11.97
C ALA A 116 -5.72 6.90 13.37
N VAL A 117 -6.60 6.91 14.38
CA VAL A 117 -6.22 7.11 15.79
C VAL A 117 -6.73 5.93 16.60
N VAL A 118 -5.90 5.42 17.51
CA VAL A 118 -6.20 4.30 18.43
C VAL A 118 -7.20 4.69 19.51
#